data_AF-A0A940VER4-F1
#
_entry.id   AF-A0A940VER4-F1
#
_cell.length_a   1.000
_cell.length_b   1.000
_cell.length_c   1.000
_cell.angle_alpha   90.00
_cell.angle_beta   90.00
_cell.angle_gamma   90.00
#
_symmetry.space_group_name_H-M   'P 1'
#
loop_
_entity.id
_entity.type
_entity.pdbx_description
1 polymer ?
#
loop_
_entity_poly.entity_id
_entity_poly.type
_entity_poly.pdbx_seq_one_letter_code
_entity_poly.pdbx_strand_id
1 'polypeptide(L)'
;MRTDFGNPTSHFTFMGGLKMKNIVRVALLLTVLLAAATPAAYADLQRVGPVGFGGYPAWYQDRTGLAMDFCSPTHQAELAGGWCLLLTGDTVAPETFPSQFFDEHFYWAASADVSNQMPNGGRASLVLALEGAFAAGDVIPGDQIVFGRVRIRIDPLPASGTYTVYTPFGKYTFPNQAAGARLFFTEDIGIQCPPGDFTCALTSKVGPFLLPSAAPGGAEMPPVSAANPTPDTDPQHFPGGAPTAYPGTGRSYIADPARIGAVTGSALAPFVSPADGLTYNHNIFRIEGPTGVLSTFDFSLMGRVFEGPLAGQVTVDRASYARSATANKVDVFATGLPSTQARIPAGPPPAQVTPQLQYYDAPCVANLDANGNLLSYSAPAVPATQMLGAGNNYWGQSAPGTVPSAVCVMQANAVDANGNT
;
A
#
# COMPACT_ATOMS: atom_id res chain seq x y z
N MET A 1 95.30 6.46 -3.06
CA MET A 1 96.29 6.65 -4.15
C MET A 1 95.56 7.43 -5.23
N ARG A 2 95.88 8.72 -5.41
CA ARG A 2 95.04 9.75 -6.09
C ARG A 2 93.71 10.04 -5.36
N THR A 3 93.13 11.25 -5.21
CA THR A 3 93.26 12.62 -5.82
C THR A 3 92.61 12.80 -7.20
N ASP A 4 91.84 13.83 -7.58
CA ASP A 4 91.03 14.90 -6.94
C ASP A 4 89.91 15.26 -7.99
N PHE A 5 88.87 16.10 -7.84
CA PHE A 5 88.36 17.07 -6.84
C PHE A 5 86.87 16.73 -6.51
N GLY A 6 85.89 17.57 -6.10
CA GLY A 6 85.77 19.03 -5.90
C GLY A 6 84.35 19.46 -5.48
N ASN A 7 84.10 20.77 -5.30
CA ASN A 7 82.78 21.37 -5.01
C ASN A 7 82.75 22.85 -5.45
N PRO A 8 81.60 23.41 -5.88
CA PRO A 8 81.09 24.58 -5.15
C PRO A 8 79.56 24.57 -4.91
N THR A 9 79.15 25.27 -3.85
CA THR A 9 77.79 25.30 -3.28
C THR A 9 76.82 26.27 -3.96
N SER A 10 75.54 25.89 -4.01
CA SER A 10 74.41 26.84 -3.99
C SER A 10 73.24 26.30 -3.15
N HIS A 11 72.67 27.15 -2.29
CA HIS A 11 71.75 26.80 -1.20
C HIS A 11 70.35 26.34 -1.65
N PHE A 12 69.72 25.46 -0.86
CA PHE A 12 68.40 25.72 -0.27
C PHE A 12 68.35 25.12 1.15
N THR A 13 67.50 25.66 2.04
CA THR A 13 67.84 25.74 3.47
C THR A 13 66.93 24.93 4.41
N PHE A 14 67.55 24.09 5.24
CA PHE A 14 67.06 23.43 6.47
C PHE A 14 65.81 22.54 6.43
N MET A 15 66.05 21.23 6.61
CA MET A 15 65.23 20.39 7.49
C MET A 15 66.04 20.06 8.76
N GLY A 16 65.45 20.33 9.93
CA GLY A 16 65.79 19.65 11.19
C GLY A 16 64.75 18.56 11.49
N GLY A 17 64.97 17.65 12.44
CA GLY A 17 66.16 17.50 13.26
C GLY A 17 65.90 16.71 14.54
N LEU A 18 66.32 15.43 14.54
CA LEU A 18 66.48 14.56 15.72
C LEU A 18 65.22 14.10 16.49
N LYS A 19 65.38 13.01 17.25
CA LYS A 19 64.34 12.34 18.05
C LYS A 19 64.47 12.69 19.53
N MET A 20 63.34 12.95 20.21
CA MET A 20 63.18 12.56 21.61
C MET A 20 61.70 12.34 21.96
N LYS A 21 61.42 11.38 22.85
CA LYS A 21 60.03 11.06 23.25
C LYS A 21 59.50 12.15 24.18
N ASN A 22 58.34 12.71 23.88
CA ASN A 22 57.48 13.30 24.91
C ASN A 22 55.99 13.21 24.56
N ILE A 23 55.20 13.07 25.61
CA ILE A 23 53.76 12.79 25.68
C ILE A 23 52.93 13.62 24.69
N VAL A 24 52.30 12.96 23.71
CA VAL A 24 51.20 13.55 22.93
C VAL A 24 49.89 13.30 23.67
N ARG A 25 49.23 14.36 24.13
CA ARG A 25 47.84 14.30 24.60
C ARG A 25 46.92 14.17 23.38
N VAL A 26 46.39 12.98 23.13
CA VAL A 26 45.33 12.79 22.12
C VAL A 26 44.04 13.39 22.66
N ALA A 27 43.66 14.57 22.19
CA ALA A 27 42.35 15.13 22.43
C ALA A 27 41.33 14.37 21.57
N LEU A 28 40.51 13.53 22.21
CA LEU A 28 39.49 12.75 21.52
C LEU A 28 38.32 13.67 21.13
N LEU A 29 38.34 14.16 19.88
CA LEU A 29 37.22 14.89 19.28
C LEU A 29 36.03 13.93 19.08
N LEU A 30 35.17 13.85 20.09
CA LEU A 30 33.97 13.03 20.07
C LEU A 30 32.89 13.74 19.22
N THR A 31 32.98 13.61 17.90
CA THR A 31 31.91 14.02 16.98
C THR A 31 30.67 13.15 17.24
N VAL A 32 29.75 13.67 18.05
CA VAL A 32 28.41 13.10 18.20
C VAL A 32 27.69 13.26 16.87
N LEU A 33 27.62 12.18 16.09
CA LEU A 33 26.65 12.10 15.01
C LEU A 33 25.26 12.08 15.66
N LEU A 34 24.56 13.21 15.61
CA LEU A 34 23.10 13.21 15.69
C LEU A 34 22.59 12.48 14.45
N ALA A 35 22.44 11.17 14.58
CA ALA A 35 21.64 10.38 13.65
C ALA A 35 20.21 10.91 13.76
N ALA A 36 19.83 11.80 12.82
CA ALA A 36 18.45 12.20 12.66
C ALA A 36 17.66 10.93 12.34
N ALA A 37 16.90 10.45 13.33
CA ALA A 37 16.03 9.31 13.16
C ALA A 37 14.91 9.70 12.18
N THR A 38 15.16 9.47 10.88
CA THR A 38 14.09 9.38 9.90
C THR A 38 13.08 8.36 10.44
N PRO A 39 11.81 8.74 10.68
CA PRO A 39 10.82 7.77 11.10
C PRO A 39 10.81 6.63 10.06
N ALA A 40 10.74 5.39 10.53
CA ALA A 40 10.71 4.24 9.65
C ALA A 40 9.59 4.43 8.62
N ALA A 41 9.83 4.03 7.37
CA ALA A 41 8.77 3.94 6.39
C ALA A 41 7.76 2.89 6.88
N TYR A 42 6.60 3.35 7.37
CA TYR A 42 5.52 2.47 7.79
C TYR A 42 4.84 1.89 6.55
N ALA A 43 5.43 0.81 6.05
CA ALA A 43 4.77 -0.06 5.08
C ALA A 43 3.69 -0.85 5.82
N ASP A 44 2.46 -0.32 5.82
CA ASP A 44 1.31 -0.84 6.58
C ASP A 44 0.27 -1.56 5.70
N LEU A 45 0.53 -1.72 4.40
CA LEU A 45 0.00 -2.86 3.66
C LEU A 45 0.55 -4.18 4.25
N GLN A 46 -0.26 -5.23 4.25
CA GLN A 46 0.06 -6.51 4.87
C GLN A 46 0.02 -7.68 3.88
N ARG A 47 -1.01 -7.76 3.02
CA ARG A 47 -1.22 -8.91 2.12
C ARG A 47 -1.72 -8.48 0.75
N VAL A 48 -1.47 -9.31 -0.25
CA VAL A 48 -2.01 -9.22 -1.61
C VAL A 48 -2.79 -10.49 -1.94
N GLY A 49 -3.87 -10.37 -2.71
CA GLY A 49 -4.75 -11.46 -3.12
C GLY A 49 -4.24 -12.28 -4.32
N PRO A 50 -4.97 -13.35 -4.70
CA PRO A 50 -4.67 -14.09 -5.93
C PRO A 50 -4.88 -13.21 -7.17
N VAL A 51 -4.17 -13.50 -8.25
CA VAL A 51 -4.36 -12.83 -9.54
C VAL A 51 -5.70 -13.27 -10.17
N GLY A 52 -6.50 -12.30 -10.59
CA GLY A 52 -7.83 -12.48 -11.17
C GLY A 52 -8.03 -11.66 -12.44
N PHE A 53 -9.13 -10.90 -12.51
CA PHE A 53 -9.49 -10.12 -13.70
C PHE A 53 -8.39 -9.12 -14.11
N GLY A 54 -8.25 -8.89 -15.42
CA GLY A 54 -7.23 -8.00 -15.98
C GLY A 54 -5.77 -8.45 -15.81
N GLY A 55 -5.52 -9.60 -15.17
CA GLY A 55 -4.17 -10.02 -14.78
C GLY A 55 -3.65 -9.34 -13.50
N TYR A 56 -4.52 -8.69 -12.72
CA TYR A 56 -4.18 -8.01 -11.48
C TYR A 56 -4.64 -8.81 -10.24
N PRO A 57 -4.04 -8.60 -9.05
CA PRO A 57 -4.54 -9.15 -7.79
C PRO A 57 -6.00 -8.76 -7.52
N ALA A 58 -6.82 -9.70 -7.03
CA ALA A 58 -8.19 -9.43 -6.66
C ALA A 58 -8.32 -8.37 -5.54
N TRP A 59 -7.33 -8.29 -4.64
CA TRP A 59 -7.34 -7.34 -3.52
C TRP A 59 -5.96 -7.05 -2.93
N TYR A 60 -5.87 -5.97 -2.15
CA TYR A 60 -4.78 -5.68 -1.20
C TYR A 60 -5.35 -5.38 0.19
N GLN A 61 -4.73 -5.92 1.24
CA GLN A 61 -5.15 -5.75 2.64
C GLN A 61 -4.12 -4.94 3.43
N ASP A 62 -4.58 -4.00 4.26
CA ASP A 62 -3.76 -3.29 5.24
C ASP A 62 -3.72 -3.98 6.62
N ARG A 63 -2.85 -3.50 7.51
CA ARG A 63 -2.69 -4.01 8.88
C ARG A 63 -3.88 -3.78 9.80
N THR A 64 -4.87 -2.97 9.41
CA THR A 64 -6.13 -2.84 10.14
C THR A 64 -7.13 -3.94 9.78
N GLY A 65 -6.81 -4.79 8.80
CA GLY A 65 -7.66 -5.88 8.33
C GLY A 65 -8.52 -5.52 7.12
N LEU A 66 -8.58 -4.23 6.75
CA LEU A 66 -9.38 -3.74 5.64
C LEU A 66 -8.75 -4.13 4.31
N ALA A 67 -9.55 -4.59 3.36
CA ALA A 67 -9.12 -4.98 2.02
C ALA A 67 -9.79 -4.12 0.94
N MET A 68 -8.98 -3.69 -0.03
CA MET A 68 -9.40 -2.96 -1.24
C MET A 68 -9.41 -3.91 -2.42
N ASP A 69 -10.51 -3.89 -3.18
CA ASP A 69 -10.77 -4.65 -4.39
C ASP A 69 -10.17 -3.97 -5.63
N PHE A 70 -9.85 -4.72 -6.68
CA PHE A 70 -9.39 -4.13 -7.95
C PHE A 70 -10.55 -3.40 -8.65
N CYS A 71 -10.55 -2.06 -8.64
CA CYS A 71 -11.69 -1.27 -9.12
C CYS A 71 -11.72 -1.13 -10.65
N SER A 72 -12.05 -2.22 -11.34
CA SER A 72 -12.59 -2.20 -12.70
C SER A 72 -14.13 -2.08 -12.66
N PRO A 73 -14.76 -1.14 -13.39
CA PRO A 73 -16.19 -0.89 -13.31
C PRO A 73 -17.02 -2.01 -13.98
N THR A 74 -18.06 -2.43 -13.27
CA THR A 74 -18.98 -3.52 -13.65
C THR A 74 -20.29 -3.03 -14.23
N HIS A 75 -20.69 -1.80 -13.91
CA HIS A 75 -21.96 -1.17 -14.33
C HIS A 75 -21.71 0.22 -14.93
N GLN A 76 -22.49 0.63 -15.93
CA GLN A 76 -22.32 1.94 -16.57
C GLN A 76 -22.51 3.13 -15.59
N ALA A 77 -23.30 2.96 -14.53
CA ALA A 77 -23.44 3.95 -13.46
C ALA A 77 -22.20 4.03 -12.53
N GLU A 78 -21.43 2.94 -12.42
CA GLU A 78 -20.18 2.89 -11.64
C GLU A 78 -19.10 3.72 -12.35
N LEU A 79 -18.94 3.51 -13.66
CA LEU A 79 -18.07 4.30 -14.53
C LEU A 79 -18.52 5.77 -14.62
N ALA A 80 -19.80 6.03 -14.90
CA ALA A 80 -20.30 7.39 -15.07
C ALA A 80 -20.34 8.22 -13.75
N GLY A 81 -20.37 7.56 -12.59
CA GLY A 81 -20.28 8.22 -11.28
C GLY A 81 -18.85 8.37 -10.74
N GLY A 82 -17.83 7.83 -11.41
CA GLY A 82 -16.44 7.84 -10.91
C GLY A 82 -16.21 6.96 -9.68
N TRP A 83 -17.05 5.94 -9.47
CA TRP A 83 -16.98 5.02 -8.32
C TRP A 83 -15.74 4.11 -8.37
N CYS A 84 -15.22 3.86 -9.57
CA CYS A 84 -13.83 3.53 -9.80
C CYS A 84 -13.14 4.73 -10.47
N LEU A 85 -11.98 5.13 -9.96
CA LEU A 85 -11.18 6.18 -10.58
C LEU A 85 -10.52 5.63 -11.85
N LEU A 86 -10.87 6.21 -13.00
CA LEU A 86 -10.24 6.01 -14.31
C LEU A 86 -10.17 7.37 -15.01
N LEU A 87 -9.29 7.55 -15.99
CA LEU A 87 -9.30 8.80 -16.77
C LEU A 87 -10.43 8.78 -17.81
N THR A 88 -10.85 9.95 -18.25
CA THR A 88 -12.04 10.10 -19.09
C THR A 88 -11.77 9.71 -20.56
N GLY A 89 -12.15 8.48 -20.95
CA GLY A 89 -12.64 8.27 -22.32
C GLY A 89 -12.21 7.07 -23.17
N ASP A 90 -11.63 5.99 -22.62
CA ASP A 90 -11.21 4.83 -23.44
C ASP A 90 -11.85 3.47 -23.08
N THR A 91 -12.84 3.42 -22.17
CA THR A 91 -13.45 2.15 -21.72
C THR A 91 -14.98 2.17 -21.58
N VAL A 92 -15.58 1.00 -21.41
CA VAL A 92 -17.01 0.75 -21.19
C VAL A 92 -17.20 -0.23 -20.02
N ALA A 93 -18.35 -0.21 -19.35
CA ALA A 93 -18.63 -1.10 -18.22
C ALA A 93 -19.69 -2.17 -18.56
N PRO A 94 -19.43 -3.48 -18.32
CA PRO A 94 -18.19 -4.05 -17.80
C PRO A 94 -17.03 -4.03 -18.82
N GLU A 95 -15.81 -3.89 -18.32
CA GLU A 95 -14.59 -3.93 -19.13
C GLU A 95 -14.32 -5.33 -19.71
N THR A 96 -13.56 -5.41 -20.80
CA THR A 96 -13.05 -6.67 -21.37
C THR A 96 -11.54 -6.59 -21.64
N PHE A 97 -10.75 -7.28 -20.82
CA PHE A 97 -9.29 -7.32 -20.97
C PHE A 97 -8.86 -8.17 -22.19
N PRO A 98 -7.91 -7.73 -23.04
CA PRO A 98 -7.22 -6.43 -23.05
C PRO A 98 -7.85 -5.36 -23.97
N SER A 99 -8.94 -5.67 -24.67
CA SER A 99 -9.44 -4.85 -25.79
C SER A 99 -10.33 -3.65 -25.44
N GLN A 100 -10.97 -3.66 -24.28
CA GLN A 100 -11.81 -2.57 -23.76
C GLN A 100 -11.55 -2.47 -22.25
N PHE A 101 -10.35 -2.03 -21.92
CA PHE A 101 -9.80 -2.05 -20.58
C PHE A 101 -8.86 -0.84 -20.46
N PHE A 102 -8.99 -0.07 -19.38
CA PHE A 102 -8.20 1.14 -19.18
C PHE A 102 -6.72 0.85 -18.82
N ASP A 103 -5.81 1.81 -18.96
CA ASP A 103 -4.36 1.62 -18.73
C ASP A 103 -3.92 1.86 -17.27
N GLU A 104 -4.59 2.75 -16.52
CA GLU A 104 -4.40 2.98 -15.08
C GLU A 104 -5.64 2.61 -14.24
N HIS A 105 -5.55 1.58 -13.40
CA HIS A 105 -6.59 1.17 -12.44
C HIS A 105 -6.17 1.42 -10.99
N PHE A 106 -7.14 1.51 -10.08
CA PHE A 106 -6.88 1.87 -8.69
C PHE A 106 -7.58 0.90 -7.72
N TYR A 107 -6.84 0.43 -6.71
CA TYR A 107 -7.43 -0.21 -5.52
C TYR A 107 -7.93 0.84 -4.54
N TRP A 108 -7.13 1.90 -4.39
CA TRP A 108 -7.37 3.01 -3.47
C TRP A 108 -6.71 4.27 -4.01
N ALA A 109 -7.36 5.42 -3.84
CA ALA A 109 -6.78 6.73 -4.13
C ALA A 109 -7.28 7.77 -3.12
N ALA A 110 -6.42 8.74 -2.82
CA ALA A 110 -6.78 9.95 -2.09
C ALA A 110 -6.09 11.17 -2.71
N SER A 111 -6.79 12.30 -2.77
CA SER A 111 -6.19 13.56 -3.25
C SER A 111 -6.60 14.73 -2.40
N ALA A 112 -5.67 15.67 -2.21
CA ALA A 112 -5.89 16.93 -1.50
C ALA A 112 -5.28 18.10 -2.28
N ASP A 113 -5.93 19.26 -2.24
CA ASP A 113 -5.54 20.46 -2.98
C ASP A 113 -5.61 21.70 -2.09
N VAL A 114 -4.61 22.57 -2.21
CA VAL A 114 -4.54 23.90 -1.57
C VAL A 114 -4.20 24.98 -2.61
N SER A 115 -4.51 24.74 -3.88
CA SER A 115 -4.31 25.67 -4.99
C SER A 115 -5.17 26.94 -4.84
N ASN A 116 -6.29 26.86 -4.12
CA ASN A 116 -7.09 28.03 -3.72
C ASN A 116 -6.38 28.94 -2.70
N GLN A 117 -5.33 28.46 -2.03
CA GLN A 117 -4.48 29.24 -1.10
C GLN A 117 -3.19 29.74 -1.78
N MET A 118 -2.91 29.34 -3.03
CA MET A 118 -1.70 29.71 -3.75
C MET A 118 -1.79 31.14 -4.35
N PRO A 119 -0.72 31.95 -4.24
CA PRO A 119 -0.64 33.22 -4.96
C PRO A 119 -0.80 33.05 -6.48
N ASN A 120 -1.43 34.05 -7.12
CA ASN A 120 -1.53 34.19 -8.58
C ASN A 120 -2.15 32.99 -9.33
N GLY A 121 -2.93 32.14 -8.66
CA GLY A 121 -3.55 30.97 -9.28
C GLY A 121 -2.58 29.81 -9.53
N GLY A 122 -1.46 29.74 -8.78
CA GLY A 122 -0.59 28.58 -8.76
C GLY A 122 -1.28 27.31 -8.25
N ARG A 123 -0.68 26.15 -8.49
CA ARG A 123 -1.20 24.85 -8.07
C ARG A 123 -0.39 24.27 -6.92
N ALA A 124 -1.07 23.68 -5.95
CA ALA A 124 -0.45 22.96 -4.83
C ALA A 124 -1.32 21.76 -4.46
N SER A 125 -0.87 20.55 -4.80
CA SER A 125 -1.68 19.33 -4.63
C SER A 125 -0.86 18.11 -4.22
N LEU A 126 -1.58 17.16 -3.61
CA LEU A 126 -1.14 15.85 -3.18
C LEU A 126 -1.99 14.79 -3.85
N VAL A 127 -1.36 13.76 -4.41
CA VAL A 127 -2.01 12.53 -4.88
C VAL A 127 -1.36 11.35 -4.17
N LEU A 128 -2.19 10.51 -3.57
CA LEU A 128 -1.84 9.24 -2.93
C LEU A 128 -2.62 8.13 -3.64
N ALA A 129 -2.01 6.99 -3.94
CA ALA A 129 -2.71 5.89 -4.58
C ALA A 129 -2.07 4.52 -4.30
N LEU A 130 -2.88 3.46 -4.40
CA LEU A 130 -2.44 2.10 -4.68
C LEU A 130 -2.98 1.75 -6.06
N GLU A 131 -2.06 1.74 -7.03
CA GLU A 131 -2.33 1.95 -8.46
C GLU A 131 -1.77 0.77 -9.25
N GLY A 132 -2.59 0.18 -10.11
CA GLY A 132 -2.21 -0.84 -11.09
C GLY A 132 -2.10 -0.23 -12.48
N ALA A 133 -1.02 -0.53 -13.20
CA ALA A 133 -0.78 -0.02 -14.54
C ALA A 133 0.07 -1.00 -15.35
N PHE A 134 0.32 -0.70 -16.62
CA PHE A 134 1.20 -1.48 -17.48
C PHE A 134 2.61 -0.88 -17.54
N ALA A 135 3.65 -1.71 -17.45
CA ALA A 135 5.04 -1.26 -17.40
C ALA A 135 5.50 -0.52 -18.67
N ALA A 136 4.86 -0.78 -19.82
CA ALA A 136 5.08 -0.07 -21.08
C ALA A 136 4.15 1.15 -21.29
N GLY A 137 3.19 1.38 -20.40
CA GLY A 137 2.07 2.31 -20.58
C GLY A 137 0.89 1.67 -21.33
N ASP A 138 1.14 1.08 -22.51
CA ASP A 138 0.10 0.40 -23.30
C ASP A 138 -0.46 -0.85 -22.60
N VAL A 139 -1.75 -1.15 -22.82
CA VAL A 139 -2.47 -2.32 -22.25
C VAL A 139 -1.95 -3.64 -22.85
N ILE A 140 -0.88 -4.17 -22.26
CA ILE A 140 -0.15 -5.36 -22.74
C ILE A 140 -0.30 -6.52 -21.73
N PRO A 141 -0.88 -7.67 -22.14
CA PRO A 141 -0.93 -8.88 -21.31
C PRO A 141 0.48 -9.39 -20.98
N GLY A 142 0.83 -9.34 -19.69
CA GLY A 142 2.14 -9.68 -19.16
C GLY A 142 2.89 -8.50 -18.55
N ASP A 143 2.50 -7.25 -18.85
CA ASP A 143 3.18 -6.03 -18.38
C ASP A 143 2.54 -5.44 -17.09
N GLN A 144 1.56 -6.10 -16.48
CA GLN A 144 0.88 -5.63 -15.28
C GLN A 144 1.85 -5.41 -14.10
N ILE A 145 1.82 -4.20 -13.53
CA ILE A 145 2.53 -3.79 -12.31
C ILE A 145 1.56 -3.12 -11.35
N VAL A 146 1.87 -3.14 -10.04
CA VAL A 146 1.13 -2.38 -9.02
C VAL A 146 2.12 -1.66 -8.12
N PHE A 147 1.80 -0.43 -7.71
CA PHE A 147 2.64 0.36 -6.82
C PHE A 147 1.84 1.29 -5.90
N GLY A 148 2.43 1.58 -4.74
CA GLY A 148 1.96 2.64 -3.85
C GLY A 148 2.63 3.97 -4.21
N ARG A 149 1.83 4.99 -4.50
CA ARG A 149 2.23 6.32 -4.98
C ARG A 149 2.08 7.40 -3.90
N VAL A 150 3.10 8.24 -3.77
CA VAL A 150 3.03 9.55 -3.08
C VAL A 150 3.58 10.64 -4.02
N ARG A 151 2.69 11.48 -4.54
CA ARG A 151 3.01 12.54 -5.51
C ARG A 151 2.64 13.92 -4.96
N ILE A 152 3.63 14.82 -4.90
CA ILE A 152 3.49 16.20 -4.39
C ILE A 152 3.83 17.18 -5.52
N ARG A 153 2.94 18.13 -5.81
CA ARG A 153 3.15 19.19 -6.81
C ARG A 153 2.98 20.57 -6.17
N ILE A 154 3.92 21.49 -6.42
CA ILE A 154 3.77 22.92 -6.18
C ILE A 154 4.28 23.67 -7.41
N ASP A 155 3.42 24.45 -8.07
CA ASP A 155 3.64 24.85 -9.46
C ASP A 155 2.89 26.15 -9.83
N PRO A 156 3.56 27.32 -9.93
CA PRO A 156 4.96 27.58 -9.57
C PRO A 156 5.16 27.74 -8.06
N LEU A 157 6.39 27.56 -7.59
CA LEU A 157 6.81 27.88 -6.23
C LEU A 157 6.76 29.41 -5.96
N PRO A 158 6.07 29.88 -4.91
CA PRO A 158 5.95 31.32 -4.63
C PRO A 158 7.25 32.05 -4.27
N ALA A 159 8.25 31.34 -3.73
CA ALA A 159 9.54 31.92 -3.33
C ALA A 159 10.68 30.90 -3.37
N SER A 160 11.92 31.39 -3.25
CA SER A 160 13.10 30.53 -3.09
C SER A 160 13.33 30.18 -1.62
N GLY A 161 13.72 28.94 -1.33
CA GLY A 161 14.05 28.48 0.02
C GLY A 161 13.74 27.00 0.27
N THR A 162 13.50 26.65 1.53
CA THR A 162 13.15 25.27 1.92
C THR A 162 11.63 25.13 2.05
N TYR A 163 11.07 24.10 1.45
CA TYR A 163 9.67 23.70 1.59
C TYR A 163 9.59 22.38 2.36
N THR A 164 8.72 22.30 3.36
CA THR A 164 8.46 21.09 4.13
C THR A 164 6.99 20.71 4.00
N VAL A 165 6.72 19.48 3.56
CA VAL A 165 5.38 18.98 3.25
C VAL A 165 5.07 17.81 4.16
N TYR A 166 3.93 17.87 4.84
CA TYR A 166 3.38 16.83 5.70
C TYR A 166 2.17 16.22 4.99
N THR A 167 2.12 14.90 4.97
CA THR A 167 1.05 14.11 4.37
C THR A 167 0.67 12.96 5.32
N PRO A 168 -0.46 12.27 5.10
CA PRO A 168 -0.83 11.08 5.87
C PRO A 168 0.21 9.96 5.89
N PHE A 169 1.12 9.93 4.90
CA PHE A 169 2.18 8.94 4.72
C PHE A 169 3.60 9.54 4.75
N GLY A 170 3.80 10.70 5.40
CA GLY A 170 5.14 11.13 5.80
C GLY A 170 5.38 12.63 5.94
N LYS A 171 6.67 12.96 6.06
CA LYS A 171 7.22 14.32 6.07
C LYS A 171 8.33 14.41 5.04
N TYR A 172 8.23 15.36 4.12
CA TYR A 172 9.10 15.52 2.96
C TYR A 172 9.71 16.93 3.00
N THR A 173 11.04 17.05 3.00
CA THR A 173 11.72 18.36 3.07
C THR A 173 12.56 18.58 1.82
N PHE A 174 12.24 19.66 1.12
CA PHE A 174 12.83 20.07 -0.16
C PHE A 174 13.63 21.36 0.06
N PRO A 175 14.96 21.28 0.32
CA PRO A 175 15.80 22.46 0.51
C PRO A 175 16.09 23.17 -0.82
N ASN A 176 16.54 24.42 -0.73
CA ASN A 176 17.15 25.19 -1.84
C ASN A 176 16.32 25.26 -3.13
N GLN A 177 14.99 25.23 -3.02
CA GLN A 177 14.07 25.40 -4.13
C GLN A 177 14.08 26.85 -4.63
N ALA A 178 13.69 27.08 -5.88
CA ALA A 178 13.72 28.40 -6.52
C ALA A 178 12.31 28.94 -6.80
N ALA A 179 12.11 30.25 -6.58
CA ALA A 179 10.89 30.96 -6.97
C ALA A 179 10.60 30.78 -8.47
N GLY A 180 9.33 30.58 -8.82
CA GLY A 180 8.90 30.37 -10.22
C GLY A 180 9.15 28.96 -10.77
N ALA A 181 9.96 28.13 -10.12
CA ALA A 181 10.17 26.74 -10.53
C ALA A 181 9.00 25.84 -10.10
N ARG A 182 8.87 24.67 -10.75
CA ARG A 182 7.92 23.63 -10.36
C ARG A 182 8.59 22.63 -9.41
N LEU A 183 8.04 22.48 -8.21
CA LEU A 183 8.30 21.32 -7.36
C LEU A 183 7.40 20.18 -7.82
N PHE A 184 7.99 19.05 -8.21
CA PHE A 184 7.26 17.85 -8.57
C PHE A 184 8.01 16.62 -8.05
N PHE A 185 7.53 16.12 -6.91
CA PHE A 185 8.02 14.91 -6.28
C PHE A 185 7.05 13.76 -6.58
N THR A 186 7.57 12.56 -6.79
CA THR A 186 6.80 11.33 -6.91
C THR A 186 7.65 10.20 -6.35
N GLU A 187 7.07 9.43 -5.44
CA GLU A 187 7.61 8.18 -4.93
C GLU A 187 6.60 7.08 -5.24
N ASP A 188 6.91 6.27 -6.25
CA ASP A 188 6.08 5.14 -6.70
C ASP A 188 6.83 3.84 -6.31
N ILE A 189 6.36 3.14 -5.28
CA ILE A 189 7.02 1.94 -4.75
C ILE A 189 6.30 0.68 -5.22
N GLY A 190 6.99 -0.11 -6.04
CA GLY A 190 6.47 -1.27 -6.77
C GLY A 190 6.73 -1.17 -8.28
N ILE A 191 6.79 0.05 -8.82
CA ILE A 191 6.86 0.37 -10.26
C ILE A 191 8.13 -0.15 -10.97
N GLN A 192 9.16 -0.51 -10.20
CA GLN A 192 10.45 -1.03 -10.72
C GLN A 192 10.58 -2.55 -10.62
N CYS A 193 9.58 -3.25 -10.07
CA CYS A 193 9.61 -4.71 -9.99
C CYS A 193 9.24 -5.37 -11.32
N PRO A 194 9.64 -6.64 -11.54
CA PRO A 194 9.21 -7.38 -12.72
C PRO A 194 7.67 -7.41 -12.81
N PRO A 195 7.09 -7.23 -14.00
CA PRO A 195 5.67 -7.42 -14.20
C PRO A 195 5.16 -8.75 -13.64
N GLY A 196 4.00 -8.71 -12.98
CA GLY A 196 3.45 -9.82 -12.21
C GLY A 196 3.97 -9.97 -10.77
N ASP A 197 5.05 -9.29 -10.35
CA ASP A 197 5.47 -9.26 -8.92
C ASP A 197 4.69 -8.21 -8.13
N PHE A 198 3.45 -8.58 -7.81
CA PHE A 198 2.54 -7.78 -7.01
C PHE A 198 2.91 -7.73 -5.51
N THR A 199 3.95 -8.44 -5.06
CA THR A 199 4.38 -8.38 -3.66
C THR A 199 5.12 -7.08 -3.33
N CYS A 200 5.76 -6.45 -4.32
CA CYS A 200 6.54 -5.24 -4.12
C CYS A 200 5.73 -4.03 -3.61
N ALA A 201 4.46 -3.89 -4.02
CA ALA A 201 3.59 -2.80 -3.58
C ALA A 201 3.38 -2.78 -2.05
N LEU A 202 3.49 -3.95 -1.40
CA LEU A 202 3.41 -4.10 0.06
C LEU A 202 4.55 -3.40 0.82
N THR A 203 5.61 -2.97 0.12
CA THR A 203 6.73 -2.20 0.70
C THR A 203 6.57 -0.69 0.60
N SER A 204 5.49 -0.21 -0.03
CA SER A 204 5.17 1.21 -0.14
C SER A 204 4.77 1.84 1.19
N LYS A 205 4.84 3.17 1.30
CA LYS A 205 4.35 3.93 2.47
C LYS A 205 2.84 4.10 2.51
N VAL A 206 2.11 3.59 1.52
CA VAL A 206 0.64 3.63 1.53
C VAL A 206 0.17 2.58 2.53
N GLY A 207 -0.69 2.98 3.45
CA GLY A 207 -1.13 2.13 4.56
C GLY A 207 -1.08 2.86 5.92
N PRO A 208 -2.05 2.61 6.82
CA PRO A 208 -3.39 2.10 6.53
C PRO A 208 -4.10 2.88 5.42
N PHE A 209 -5.12 2.30 4.80
CA PHE A 209 -5.93 3.04 3.84
C PHE A 209 -6.65 4.19 4.55
N LEU A 210 -6.61 5.41 3.97
CA LEU A 210 -7.34 6.52 4.57
C LEU A 210 -8.83 6.35 4.30
N LEU A 211 -9.62 6.63 5.34
CA LEU A 211 -11.07 6.49 5.37
C LEU A 211 -11.72 7.84 5.71
N PRO A 212 -12.95 8.10 5.24
CA PRO A 212 -13.67 9.31 5.61
C PRO A 212 -13.91 9.36 7.13
N SER A 213 -13.86 10.58 7.67
CA SER A 213 -14.22 10.86 9.06
C SER A 213 -14.95 12.21 9.14
N ALA A 214 -15.76 12.39 10.18
CA ALA A 214 -16.37 13.68 10.49
C ALA A 214 -15.38 14.68 11.12
N ALA A 215 -14.16 14.26 11.47
CA ALA A 215 -13.09 15.12 11.95
C ALA A 215 -11.69 14.55 11.61
N PRO A 216 -10.64 15.36 11.46
CA PRO A 216 -9.33 14.86 11.03
C PRO A 216 -8.68 13.95 12.08
N GLY A 217 -8.50 12.67 11.74
CA GLY A 217 -8.07 11.62 12.69
C GLY A 217 -9.17 11.16 13.66
N GLY A 218 -10.44 11.42 13.36
CA GLY A 218 -11.60 10.95 14.13
C GLY A 218 -11.94 9.48 13.87
N ALA A 219 -13.15 9.09 14.29
CA ALA A 219 -13.71 7.78 13.99
C ALA A 219 -14.03 7.64 12.48
N GLU A 220 -13.84 6.44 11.94
CA GLU A 220 -14.21 6.11 10.56
C GLU A 220 -15.72 6.21 10.34
N MET A 221 -16.14 6.63 9.14
CA MET A 221 -17.54 6.55 8.73
C MET A 221 -17.84 5.18 8.10
N PRO A 222 -19.10 4.70 8.15
CA PRO A 222 -19.51 3.48 7.44
C PRO A 222 -19.29 3.59 5.92
N PRO A 223 -19.07 2.46 5.22
CA PRO A 223 -18.93 2.48 3.77
C PRO A 223 -20.23 2.86 3.06
N VAL A 224 -20.10 3.43 1.86
CA VAL A 224 -21.23 3.60 0.93
C VAL A 224 -21.60 2.22 0.38
N SER A 225 -22.87 1.82 0.48
CA SER A 225 -23.33 0.48 0.11
C SER A 225 -24.78 0.49 -0.34
N ALA A 226 -25.28 -0.64 -0.89
CA ALA A 226 -26.69 -0.78 -1.24
C ALA A 226 -27.64 -0.61 -0.03
N ALA A 227 -27.18 -0.92 1.18
CA ALA A 227 -27.94 -0.75 2.42
C ALA A 227 -27.82 0.65 3.03
N ASN A 228 -26.73 1.37 2.74
CA ASN A 228 -26.48 2.74 3.18
C ASN A 228 -25.82 3.55 2.04
N PRO A 229 -26.61 4.09 1.08
CA PRO A 229 -26.08 4.75 -0.11
C PRO A 229 -25.60 6.19 0.14
N THR A 230 -25.83 6.75 1.34
CA THR A 230 -25.39 8.10 1.73
C THR A 230 -24.94 8.10 3.21
N PRO A 231 -23.79 7.47 3.54
CA PRO A 231 -23.29 7.40 4.91
C PRO A 231 -22.77 8.75 5.43
N ASP A 232 -22.32 9.61 4.53
CA ASP A 232 -22.03 11.02 4.80
C ASP A 232 -23.22 11.87 4.33
N THR A 233 -23.66 12.78 5.18
CA THR A 233 -24.81 13.65 4.94
C THR A 233 -24.52 15.12 5.28
N ASP A 234 -23.26 15.47 5.59
CA ASP A 234 -22.87 16.86 5.83
C ASP A 234 -22.78 17.63 4.49
N PRO A 235 -23.59 18.67 4.26
CA PRO A 235 -23.52 19.44 3.02
C PRO A 235 -22.17 20.12 2.78
N GLN A 236 -21.35 20.32 3.81
CA GLN A 236 -19.99 20.87 3.67
C GLN A 236 -19.06 19.92 2.92
N HIS A 237 -19.27 18.60 3.04
CA HIS A 237 -18.47 17.60 2.33
C HIS A 237 -18.85 17.44 0.85
N PHE A 238 -19.95 18.05 0.39
CA PHE A 238 -20.44 17.97 -0.98
C PHE A 238 -20.49 19.36 -1.64
N PRO A 239 -19.34 20.00 -1.94
CA PRO A 239 -19.31 21.32 -2.59
C PRO A 239 -19.92 21.33 -4.01
N GLY A 240 -20.13 20.17 -4.63
CA GLY A 240 -20.92 19.99 -5.85
C GLY A 240 -22.45 20.02 -5.66
N GLY A 241 -22.93 20.03 -4.42
CA GLY A 241 -24.33 20.22 -4.03
C GLY A 241 -25.12 18.97 -3.63
N ALA A 242 -24.67 17.77 -3.98
CA ALA A 242 -25.31 16.51 -3.60
C ALA A 242 -24.32 15.32 -3.62
N PRO A 243 -24.60 14.24 -2.86
CA PRO A 243 -23.95 12.94 -3.03
C PRO A 243 -24.15 12.34 -4.44
N THR A 244 -23.23 11.49 -4.86
CA THR A 244 -23.28 10.74 -6.10
C THR A 244 -24.35 9.63 -6.00
N ALA A 245 -25.09 9.39 -7.07
CA ALA A 245 -26.04 8.27 -7.09
C ALA A 245 -25.30 6.93 -6.99
N TYR A 246 -25.61 6.13 -5.96
CA TYR A 246 -25.05 4.80 -5.76
C TYR A 246 -25.26 3.91 -7.00
N PRO A 247 -24.23 3.20 -7.50
CA PRO A 247 -24.21 2.71 -8.89
C PRO A 247 -24.97 1.39 -9.11
N GLY A 248 -25.72 0.90 -8.11
CA GLY A 248 -26.53 -0.34 -8.21
C GLY A 248 -25.73 -1.65 -8.15
N THR A 249 -24.40 -1.58 -8.12
CA THR A 249 -23.44 -2.70 -8.25
C THR A 249 -23.53 -3.80 -7.19
N GLY A 250 -24.15 -3.52 -6.05
CA GLY A 250 -24.18 -4.40 -4.88
C GLY A 250 -22.88 -4.41 -4.05
N ARG A 251 -21.84 -3.65 -4.43
CA ARG A 251 -20.57 -3.57 -3.68
C ARG A 251 -20.51 -2.35 -2.75
N SER A 252 -19.61 -2.40 -1.78
CA SER A 252 -19.33 -1.29 -0.87
C SER A 252 -18.11 -0.47 -1.30
N TYR A 253 -18.13 0.83 -0.99
CA TYR A 253 -17.07 1.80 -1.32
C TYR A 253 -16.70 2.58 -0.05
N ILE A 254 -15.43 2.97 0.10
CA ILE A 254 -14.99 3.70 1.30
C ILE A 254 -15.60 5.10 1.41
N ALA A 255 -15.95 5.72 0.29
CA ALA A 255 -16.46 7.08 0.22
C ALA A 255 -17.29 7.28 -1.06
N ASP A 256 -18.02 8.39 -1.10
CA ASP A 256 -18.70 8.89 -2.29
C ASP A 256 -17.71 9.69 -3.17
N PRO A 257 -17.66 9.49 -4.51
CA PRO A 257 -16.73 10.21 -5.40
C PRO A 257 -16.84 11.75 -5.36
N ALA A 258 -18.00 12.30 -4.99
CA ALA A 258 -18.23 13.74 -4.84
C ALA A 258 -17.85 14.27 -3.44
N ARG A 259 -17.48 13.39 -2.49
CA ARG A 259 -17.09 13.78 -1.14
C ARG A 259 -15.70 14.41 -1.12
N ILE A 260 -15.61 15.61 -0.55
CA ILE A 260 -14.36 16.30 -0.23
C ILE A 260 -14.43 16.69 1.25
N GLY A 261 -13.61 16.07 2.11
CA GLY A 261 -13.71 16.31 3.55
C GLY A 261 -12.71 15.54 4.40
N ALA A 262 -12.84 15.67 5.72
CA ALA A 262 -11.89 15.11 6.67
C ALA A 262 -11.73 13.57 6.58
N VAL A 263 -10.54 13.09 6.96
CA VAL A 263 -10.16 11.67 6.90
C VAL A 263 -9.48 11.19 8.18
N THR A 264 -9.39 9.87 8.33
CA THR A 264 -8.64 9.16 9.37
C THR A 264 -7.83 8.02 8.76
N GLY A 265 -6.96 7.38 9.53
CA GLY A 265 -6.18 6.21 9.11
C GLY A 265 -4.66 6.37 9.12
N SER A 266 -4.11 7.60 9.19
CA SER A 266 -2.66 7.79 9.29
C SER A 266 -2.10 7.18 10.59
N ALA A 267 -1.16 6.22 10.46
CA ALA A 267 -0.46 5.61 11.59
C ALA A 267 0.64 6.50 12.20
N LEU A 268 0.93 7.66 11.62
CA LEU A 268 2.02 8.54 12.05
C LEU A 268 1.63 9.33 13.31
N ALA A 269 2.52 9.34 14.30
CA ALA A 269 2.36 10.10 15.53
C ALA A 269 2.22 11.62 15.25
N PRO A 270 1.41 12.37 16.02
CA PRO A 270 1.25 13.81 15.84
C PRO A 270 2.57 14.58 15.86
N PHE A 271 2.70 15.57 14.96
CA PHE A 271 3.89 16.40 14.83
C PHE A 271 3.65 17.81 15.40
N VAL A 272 4.70 18.41 15.98
CA VAL A 272 4.72 19.84 16.28
C VAL A 272 5.24 20.59 15.05
N SER A 273 4.47 21.56 14.58
CA SER A 273 4.85 22.42 13.46
C SER A 273 5.95 23.42 13.88
N PRO A 274 7.06 23.53 13.13
CA PRO A 274 8.04 24.60 13.32
C PRO A 274 7.55 26.00 12.94
N ALA A 275 6.45 26.11 12.17
CA ALA A 275 5.98 27.39 11.64
C ALA A 275 5.07 28.17 12.61
N ASP A 276 4.35 27.47 13.49
CA ASP A 276 3.39 28.04 14.45
C ASP A 276 3.48 27.43 15.87
N GLY A 277 4.27 26.36 16.07
CA GLY A 277 4.42 25.69 17.36
C GLY A 277 3.23 24.81 17.78
N LEU A 278 2.23 24.63 16.92
CA LEU A 278 1.03 23.84 17.20
C LEU A 278 1.22 22.36 16.86
N THR A 279 0.49 21.49 17.56
CA THR A 279 0.49 20.05 17.32
C THR A 279 -0.60 19.67 16.34
N TYR A 280 -0.23 18.95 15.28
CA TYR A 280 -1.13 18.44 14.24
C TYR A 280 -1.06 16.92 14.16
N ASN A 281 -2.19 16.25 13.91
CA ASN A 281 -2.18 14.85 13.47
C ASN A 281 -1.90 14.78 11.95
N HIS A 282 -1.42 13.64 11.48
CA HIS A 282 -0.96 13.50 10.08
C HIS A 282 -2.09 13.35 9.04
N ASN A 283 -3.38 13.32 9.43
CA ASN A 283 -4.52 13.28 8.51
C ASN A 283 -4.80 14.67 7.89
N ILE A 284 -3.76 15.26 7.31
CA ILE A 284 -3.66 16.64 6.82
C ILE A 284 -2.75 16.65 5.59
N PHE A 285 -3.02 17.53 4.62
CA PHE A 285 -2.04 17.96 3.64
C PHE A 285 -1.58 19.37 4.02
N ARG A 286 -0.30 19.53 4.41
CA ARG A 286 0.26 20.80 4.87
C ARG A 286 1.61 21.09 4.23
N ILE A 287 1.79 22.30 3.75
CA ILE A 287 3.01 22.83 3.13
C ILE A 287 3.49 24.01 3.98
N GLU A 288 4.69 23.91 4.54
CA GLU A 288 5.40 24.99 5.22
C GLU A 288 6.52 25.48 4.30
N GLY A 289 6.52 26.77 3.94
CA GLY A 289 7.51 27.34 3.03
C GLY A 289 7.88 28.79 3.37
N PRO A 290 8.78 29.43 2.60
CA PRO A 290 9.32 30.76 2.91
C PRO A 290 8.28 31.88 2.93
N THR A 291 7.12 31.67 2.29
CA THR A 291 5.99 32.61 2.22
C THR A 291 4.88 32.33 3.24
N GLY A 292 5.05 31.34 4.12
CA GLY A 292 4.04 30.93 5.10
C GLY A 292 3.59 29.49 4.95
N VAL A 293 2.36 29.20 5.40
CA VAL A 293 1.78 27.86 5.48
C VAL A 293 0.55 27.76 4.59
N LEU A 294 0.45 26.69 3.80
CA LEU A 294 -0.78 26.27 3.13
C LEU A 294 -1.21 24.92 3.73
N SER A 295 -2.50 24.71 3.95
CA SER A 295 -2.98 23.41 4.45
C SER A 295 -4.46 23.16 4.22
N THR A 296 -4.82 21.89 4.00
CA THR A 296 -6.19 21.40 4.09
C THR A 296 -6.26 20.09 4.89
N PHE A 297 -7.42 19.85 5.50
CA PHE A 297 -7.80 18.55 6.06
C PHE A 297 -8.71 17.76 5.09
N ASP A 298 -9.13 18.38 4.00
CA ASP A 298 -10.12 17.84 3.07
C ASP A 298 -9.45 17.02 1.98
N PHE A 299 -9.90 15.77 1.85
CA PHE A 299 -9.47 14.87 0.79
C PHE A 299 -10.69 14.37 0.02
N SER A 300 -10.53 14.18 -1.29
CA SER A 300 -11.34 13.20 -2.02
C SER A 300 -10.76 11.80 -1.81
N LEU A 301 -11.62 10.78 -1.82
CA LEU A 301 -11.27 9.38 -1.62
C LEU A 301 -11.95 8.50 -2.67
N MET A 302 -11.26 7.45 -3.12
CA MET A 302 -11.82 6.37 -3.91
C MET A 302 -11.24 5.04 -3.41
N GLY A 303 -12.09 4.01 -3.32
CA GLY A 303 -11.67 2.64 -3.02
C GLY A 303 -12.90 1.75 -2.85
N ARG A 304 -12.90 0.60 -3.52
CA ARG A 304 -13.98 -0.39 -3.44
C ARG A 304 -13.58 -1.46 -2.44
N VAL A 305 -14.45 -1.78 -1.49
CA VAL A 305 -14.15 -2.71 -0.38
C VAL A 305 -14.22 -4.14 -0.89
N PHE A 306 -13.17 -4.93 -0.64
CA PHE A 306 -13.20 -6.37 -0.89
C PHE A 306 -13.87 -7.08 0.29
N GLU A 307 -15.15 -7.41 0.14
CA GLU A 307 -15.93 -8.07 1.19
C GLU A 307 -15.83 -9.61 1.18
N GLY A 308 -15.19 -10.19 0.15
CA GLY A 308 -15.06 -11.63 -0.01
C GLY A 308 -14.10 -12.31 0.98
N PRO A 309 -13.99 -13.66 0.94
CA PRO A 309 -13.11 -14.40 1.83
C PRO A 309 -11.63 -14.08 1.55
N LEU A 310 -10.93 -13.55 2.55
CA LEU A 310 -9.50 -13.24 2.45
C LEU A 310 -8.65 -14.49 2.68
N ALA A 311 -7.96 -14.95 1.63
CA ALA A 311 -7.09 -16.12 1.69
C ALA A 311 -6.06 -16.05 2.84
N GLY A 312 -6.03 -17.09 3.68
CA GLY A 312 -5.15 -17.20 4.83
C GLY A 312 -3.67 -17.26 4.46
N GLN A 313 -2.78 -16.91 5.40
CA GLN A 313 -1.33 -17.01 5.19
C GLN A 313 -0.85 -18.46 5.33
N VAL A 314 -1.13 -19.27 4.32
CA VAL A 314 -0.87 -20.71 4.30
C VAL A 314 -0.01 -21.09 3.09
N THR A 315 1.09 -21.80 3.33
CA THR A 315 1.93 -22.41 2.29
C THR A 315 1.93 -23.91 2.49
N VAL A 316 1.69 -24.69 1.44
CA VAL A 316 1.79 -26.16 1.51
C VAL A 316 3.24 -26.57 1.26
N ASP A 317 3.96 -26.92 2.32
CA ASP A 317 5.39 -27.25 2.25
C ASP A 317 5.61 -28.58 1.51
N ARG A 318 4.72 -29.55 1.74
CA ARG A 318 4.78 -30.90 1.13
C ARG A 318 3.46 -31.65 1.30
N ALA A 319 2.93 -32.18 0.20
CA ALA A 319 2.05 -33.34 0.23
C ALA A 319 2.85 -34.59 -0.19
N SER A 320 2.64 -35.72 0.48
CA SER A 320 3.35 -36.97 0.21
C SER A 320 2.45 -38.17 0.48
N TYR A 321 2.58 -39.25 -0.29
CA TYR A 321 1.78 -40.46 -0.11
C TYR A 321 2.64 -41.72 0.02
N ALA A 322 2.09 -42.73 0.70
CA ALA A 322 2.57 -44.09 0.69
C ALA A 322 1.43 -45.02 0.27
N ARG A 323 1.75 -46.10 -0.46
CA ARG A 323 0.78 -47.12 -0.89
C ARG A 323 1.31 -48.52 -0.65
N SER A 324 0.40 -49.44 -0.35
CA SER A 324 0.66 -50.87 -0.13
C SER A 324 -0.43 -51.67 -0.86
N ALA A 325 -0.38 -53.01 -0.76
CA ALA A 325 -1.44 -53.87 -1.31
C ALA A 325 -2.80 -53.75 -0.59
N THR A 326 -2.86 -53.11 0.59
CA THR A 326 -4.06 -53.08 1.45
C THR A 326 -4.45 -51.69 1.95
N ALA A 327 -3.60 -50.66 1.77
CA ALA A 327 -3.83 -49.32 2.28
C ALA A 327 -3.05 -48.26 1.50
N ASN A 328 -3.65 -47.07 1.36
CA ASN A 328 -2.95 -45.82 1.04
C ASN A 328 -2.82 -44.97 2.32
N LYS A 329 -1.87 -44.05 2.32
CA LYS A 329 -1.68 -43.03 3.36
C LYS A 329 -1.25 -41.74 2.70
N VAL A 330 -1.83 -40.61 3.09
CA VAL A 330 -1.40 -39.26 2.66
C VAL A 330 -0.95 -38.51 3.90
N ASP A 331 0.20 -37.84 3.81
CA ASP A 331 0.70 -36.89 4.80
C ASP A 331 0.85 -35.52 4.14
N VAL A 332 0.22 -34.51 4.74
CA VAL A 332 0.30 -33.11 4.31
C VAL A 332 1.00 -32.29 5.39
N PHE A 333 1.93 -31.44 4.97
CA PHE A 333 2.69 -30.50 5.78
C PHE A 333 2.46 -29.10 5.21
N ALA A 334 2.17 -28.13 6.08
CA ALA A 334 1.95 -26.74 5.69
C ALA A 334 2.47 -25.75 6.76
N THR A 335 3.05 -24.65 6.30
CA THR A 335 3.34 -23.48 7.11
C THR A 335 2.11 -22.57 7.16
N GLY A 336 1.61 -22.28 8.37
CA GLY A 336 0.54 -21.32 8.61
C GLY A 336 1.02 -20.16 9.49
N LEU A 337 0.82 -18.92 9.04
CA LEU A 337 1.16 -17.71 9.79
C LEU A 337 -0.11 -17.02 10.33
N PRO A 338 -0.09 -16.41 11.53
CA PRO A 338 -1.18 -15.58 12.00
C PRO A 338 -1.56 -14.48 11.01
N SER A 339 -2.85 -14.28 10.77
CA SER A 339 -3.35 -13.30 9.78
C SER A 339 -4.35 -12.34 10.42
N THR A 340 -4.28 -11.08 10.04
CA THR A 340 -5.34 -10.10 10.34
C THR A 340 -6.56 -10.47 9.50
N GLN A 341 -7.70 -10.65 10.17
CA GLN A 341 -8.96 -11.00 9.48
C GLN A 341 -9.50 -9.81 8.68
N ALA A 342 -10.50 -10.07 7.83
CA ALA A 342 -11.19 -9.02 7.09
C ALA A 342 -12.00 -8.10 8.01
N ARG A 343 -12.25 -6.86 7.57
CA ARG A 343 -13.24 -5.95 8.15
C ARG A 343 -13.81 -5.01 7.09
N ILE A 344 -14.98 -4.44 7.37
CA ILE A 344 -15.51 -3.24 6.70
C ILE A 344 -15.17 -1.97 7.51
N PRO A 345 -15.18 -0.77 6.87
CA PRO A 345 -15.00 0.51 7.57
C PRO A 345 -16.01 0.73 8.71
N ALA A 346 -15.62 1.48 9.73
CA ALA A 346 -16.28 1.65 11.03
C ALA A 346 -16.39 0.38 11.91
N GLY A 347 -16.04 -0.81 11.39
CA GLY A 347 -15.76 -2.00 12.21
C GLY A 347 -14.39 -1.89 12.89
N PRO A 348 -14.23 -2.31 14.17
CA PRO A 348 -12.94 -2.24 14.85
C PRO A 348 -11.88 -3.14 14.17
N PRO A 349 -10.59 -2.74 14.12
CA PRO A 349 -9.52 -3.60 13.63
C PRO A 349 -9.48 -4.96 14.37
N PRO A 350 -9.65 -6.10 13.66
CA PRO A 350 -9.66 -7.40 14.29
C PRO A 350 -8.25 -7.82 14.73
N ALA A 351 -8.18 -8.60 15.81
CA ALA A 351 -6.92 -9.22 16.22
C ALA A 351 -6.39 -10.20 15.15
N GLN A 352 -5.07 -10.39 15.11
CA GLN A 352 -4.48 -11.46 14.32
C GLN A 352 -4.90 -12.83 14.87
N VAL A 353 -5.40 -13.69 13.99
CA VAL A 353 -5.87 -15.04 14.32
C VAL A 353 -4.82 -16.06 13.90
N THR A 354 -4.45 -16.96 14.80
CA THR A 354 -3.62 -18.12 14.47
C THR A 354 -4.43 -19.09 13.60
N PRO A 355 -3.93 -19.53 12.43
CA PRO A 355 -4.71 -20.38 11.54
C PRO A 355 -5.04 -21.73 12.18
N GLN A 356 -6.28 -22.19 12.00
CA GLN A 356 -6.66 -23.59 12.20
C GLN A 356 -6.75 -24.25 10.83
N LEU A 357 -5.77 -25.10 10.50
CA LEU A 357 -5.69 -25.71 9.19
C LEU A 357 -6.40 -27.07 9.14
N GLN A 358 -7.04 -27.32 8.00
CA GLN A 358 -7.54 -28.62 7.58
C GLN A 358 -7.21 -28.84 6.10
N TYR A 359 -7.20 -30.09 5.66
CA TYR A 359 -7.02 -30.41 4.25
C TYR A 359 -8.02 -31.46 3.76
N TYR A 360 -8.12 -31.57 2.44
CA TYR A 360 -9.03 -32.46 1.74
C TYR A 360 -8.23 -33.36 0.79
N ASP A 361 -8.59 -34.64 0.69
CA ASP A 361 -8.05 -35.60 -0.29
C ASP A 361 -8.65 -35.38 -1.70
N ALA A 362 -8.69 -34.11 -2.13
CA ALA A 362 -9.18 -33.65 -3.43
C ALA A 362 -8.57 -32.26 -3.73
N PRO A 363 -8.43 -31.86 -5.01
CA PRO A 363 -8.06 -30.49 -5.37
C PRO A 363 -9.08 -29.48 -4.84
N CYS A 364 -8.64 -28.23 -4.63
CA CYS A 364 -9.56 -27.14 -4.32
C CYS A 364 -10.50 -26.88 -5.50
N VAL A 365 -11.73 -26.46 -5.21
CA VAL A 365 -12.67 -26.01 -6.24
C VAL A 365 -12.30 -24.57 -6.62
N ALA A 366 -12.01 -24.32 -7.89
CA ALA A 366 -11.77 -22.98 -8.40
C ALA A 366 -13.12 -22.29 -8.67
N ASN A 367 -13.39 -21.19 -7.97
CA ASN A 367 -14.52 -20.33 -8.28
C ASN A 367 -14.06 -19.30 -9.30
N LEU A 368 -14.65 -19.33 -10.50
CA LEU A 368 -14.27 -18.48 -11.62
C LEU A 368 -15.33 -17.41 -11.88
N ASP A 369 -14.93 -16.29 -12.48
CA ASP A 369 -15.87 -15.33 -13.06
C ASP A 369 -16.48 -15.85 -14.38
N ALA A 370 -17.39 -15.08 -14.98
CA ALA A 370 -18.02 -15.42 -16.26
C ALA A 370 -17.04 -15.50 -17.46
N ASN A 371 -15.81 -15.00 -17.28
CA ASN A 371 -14.74 -15.01 -18.29
C ASN A 371 -13.70 -16.12 -18.04
N GLY A 372 -13.81 -16.87 -16.92
CA GLY A 372 -12.89 -17.94 -16.53
C GLY A 372 -11.72 -17.50 -15.64
N ASN A 373 -11.66 -16.25 -15.18
CA ASN A 373 -10.62 -15.78 -14.26
C ASN A 373 -10.86 -16.30 -12.84
N LEU A 374 -9.79 -16.63 -12.11
CA LEU A 374 -9.88 -17.09 -10.72
C LEU A 374 -10.34 -15.95 -9.80
N LEU A 375 -11.45 -16.15 -9.09
CA LEU A 375 -11.91 -15.26 -8.02
C LEU A 375 -11.44 -15.75 -6.65
N SER A 376 -11.58 -17.05 -6.39
CA SER A 376 -11.19 -17.68 -5.13
C SER A 376 -11.11 -19.21 -5.27
N TYR A 377 -10.53 -19.86 -4.26
CA TYR A 377 -10.69 -21.30 -4.07
C TYR A 377 -11.71 -21.59 -2.95
N SER A 378 -12.53 -22.61 -3.13
CA SER A 378 -13.47 -23.13 -2.14
C SER A 378 -13.18 -24.60 -1.82
N ALA A 379 -13.69 -25.05 -0.67
CA ALA A 379 -13.54 -26.42 -0.22
C ALA A 379 -14.21 -27.43 -1.18
N PRO A 380 -13.55 -28.53 -1.56
CA PRO A 380 -14.21 -29.62 -2.28
C PRO A 380 -15.22 -30.33 -1.39
N ALA A 381 -16.26 -30.90 -2.00
CA ALA A 381 -17.37 -31.60 -1.32
C ALA A 381 -16.99 -33.01 -0.82
N VAL A 382 -15.89 -33.11 -0.06
CA VAL A 382 -15.40 -34.33 0.60
C VAL A 382 -15.05 -34.04 2.07
N PRO A 383 -14.93 -35.05 2.95
CA PRO A 383 -14.57 -34.82 4.35
C PRO A 383 -13.20 -34.13 4.51
N ALA A 384 -13.12 -33.19 5.45
CA ALA A 384 -11.87 -32.54 5.84
C ALA A 384 -11.11 -33.38 6.87
N THR A 385 -9.78 -33.38 6.76
CA THR A 385 -8.85 -33.89 7.78
C THR A 385 -8.21 -32.71 8.49
N GLN A 386 -8.42 -32.58 9.80
CA GLN A 386 -7.79 -31.54 10.62
C GLN A 386 -6.26 -31.69 10.64
N MET A 387 -5.53 -30.58 10.56
CA MET A 387 -4.09 -30.55 10.74
C MET A 387 -3.74 -30.08 12.16
N LEU A 388 -2.80 -30.77 12.80
CA LEU A 388 -2.26 -30.45 14.11
C LEU A 388 -1.11 -29.44 13.95
N GLY A 389 -1.17 -28.32 14.67
CA GLY A 389 -0.19 -27.24 14.61
C GLY A 389 0.83 -27.26 15.77
N ALA A 390 2.08 -26.91 15.47
CA ALA A 390 3.17 -26.74 16.43
C ALA A 390 4.01 -25.51 16.03
N GLY A 391 3.72 -24.37 16.66
CA GLY A 391 4.16 -23.07 16.15
C GLY A 391 3.49 -22.79 14.80
N ASN A 392 4.28 -22.36 13.82
CA ASN A 392 3.78 -22.10 12.46
C ASN A 392 3.69 -23.38 11.59
N ASN A 393 4.15 -24.53 12.08
CA ASN A 393 4.18 -25.77 11.30
C ASN A 393 2.92 -26.61 11.56
N TYR A 394 2.26 -27.09 10.51
CA TYR A 394 1.06 -27.91 10.60
C TYR A 394 1.25 -29.23 9.87
N TRP A 395 0.70 -30.32 10.42
CA TRP A 395 0.69 -31.64 9.78
C TRP A 395 -0.66 -32.34 9.94
N GLY A 396 -1.10 -33.06 8.92
CA GLY A 396 -2.24 -33.97 9.01
C GLY A 396 -2.03 -35.23 8.16
N GLN A 397 -2.74 -36.30 8.49
CA GLN A 397 -2.64 -37.60 7.82
C GLN A 397 -4.00 -38.25 7.63
N SER A 398 -4.22 -38.85 6.46
CA SER A 398 -5.43 -39.57 6.06
C SER A 398 -5.08 -40.91 5.40
N ALA A 399 -6.11 -41.75 5.20
CA ALA A 399 -5.99 -43.05 4.54
C ALA A 399 -7.07 -43.21 3.46
N PRO A 400 -6.99 -42.46 2.34
CA PRO A 400 -8.05 -42.42 1.33
C PRO A 400 -8.09 -43.71 0.49
N GLY A 401 -9.27 -44.09 0.02
CA GLY A 401 -9.46 -45.30 -0.80
C GLY A 401 -8.66 -45.29 -2.11
N THR A 402 -8.39 -44.11 -2.65
CA THR A 402 -7.51 -43.85 -3.80
C THR A 402 -6.56 -42.71 -3.44
N VAL A 403 -5.30 -42.77 -3.86
CA VAL A 403 -4.37 -41.64 -3.72
C VAL A 403 -4.87 -40.46 -4.58
N PRO A 404 -5.10 -39.26 -4.02
CA PRO A 404 -5.58 -38.12 -4.79
C PRO A 404 -4.49 -37.53 -5.68
N SER A 405 -4.89 -36.87 -6.77
CA SER A 405 -3.98 -36.16 -7.68
C SER A 405 -3.45 -34.85 -7.11
N ALA A 406 -4.20 -34.23 -6.18
CA ALA A 406 -3.84 -33.04 -5.44
C ALA A 406 -4.64 -33.00 -4.12
N VAL A 407 -4.15 -32.23 -3.15
CA VAL A 407 -4.87 -31.93 -1.90
C VAL A 407 -5.22 -30.45 -1.84
N CYS A 408 -6.34 -30.11 -1.23
CA CYS A 408 -6.70 -28.73 -0.90
C CYS A 408 -6.38 -28.46 0.57
N VAL A 409 -5.70 -27.37 0.90
CA VAL A 409 -5.46 -26.94 2.29
C VAL A 409 -6.21 -25.64 2.54
N MET A 410 -6.90 -25.57 3.68
CA MET A 410 -7.83 -24.48 4.03
C MET A 410 -7.61 -24.04 5.48
N GLN A 411 -7.67 -22.73 5.71
CA GLN A 411 -7.80 -22.16 7.05
C GLN A 411 -9.27 -22.14 7.45
N ALA A 412 -9.68 -23.04 8.35
CA ALA A 412 -11.07 -23.21 8.80
C ALA A 412 -11.56 -22.14 9.78
N ASN A 413 -10.71 -21.18 10.14
CA ASN A 413 -11.02 -20.02 10.98
C ASN A 413 -10.59 -18.69 10.33
N ALA A 414 -10.50 -18.64 9.00
CA ALA A 414 -10.57 -17.38 8.28
C ALA A 414 -12.01 -16.83 8.36
N VAL A 415 -12.20 -15.53 8.21
CA VAL A 415 -13.53 -14.94 7.99
C VAL A 415 -13.51 -13.91 6.87
N ASP A 416 -14.65 -13.77 6.18
CA ASP A 416 -14.95 -12.66 5.27
C ASP A 416 -15.17 -11.35 6.03
N ALA A 417 -15.37 -10.23 5.32
CA ALA A 417 -15.52 -8.91 5.95
C ALA A 417 -16.81 -8.75 6.78
N ASN A 418 -17.75 -9.69 6.66
CA ASN A 418 -19.02 -9.75 7.37
C ASN A 418 -18.96 -10.71 8.58
N GLY A 419 -17.87 -11.47 8.75
CA GLY A 419 -17.67 -12.43 9.83
C GLY A 419 -18.09 -13.88 9.51
N ASN A 420 -18.38 -14.22 8.25
CA ASN A 420 -18.68 -15.58 7.82
C ASN A 420 -17.40 -16.39 7.62
N THR A 421 -17.40 -17.68 8.00
CA THR A 421 -16.28 -18.65 7.86
C THR A 421 -16.39 -19.49 6.59
#